data_AF-A0A7Y4AAL9-F1
#
_entry.id   AF-A0A7Y4AAL9-F1
#
_cell.length_a   1.000
_cell.length_b   1.000
_cell.length_c   1.000
_cell.angle_alpha   90.00
_cell.angle_beta   90.00
_cell.angle_gamma   90.00
#
_symmetry.space_group_name_H-M   'P 1'
#
loop_
_entity.id
_entity.type
_entity.pdbx_description
1 polymer ?
#
loop_
_entity_poly.entity_id
_entity_poly.type
_entity_poly.pdbx_seq_one_letter_code
_entity_poly.pdbx_strand_id
1 'polypeptide(L)'
;MFWLSGSVTHYDLWWADLPELFDGGGELLNSSYNLAMGYIVSFVFYLLVVRYKEYRDSAYVNNVTLPLIERIIDSSNLVNECLFDNESEKDIEVLKRKLKALKYTDYIPKIAKTFLYSATTWDVFLIQEKQNSQQNIKRLFKFVSHLEPELIDTLTRLESCNYYLSLVFVNRYTDEMKNRTMEELAESIAQHNEIIGELKVFVNARKAP
;
A
#
# COMPACT_ATOMS: atom_id res chain seq x y z
N MET A 1 14.72 27.68 18.08
CA MET A 1 13.95 28.51 19.02
C MET A 1 14.67 29.80 19.47
N PHE A 2 15.98 29.98 19.21
CA PHE A 2 16.72 31.20 19.59
C PHE A 2 16.69 32.35 18.56
N TRP A 3 16.32 32.07 17.30
CA TRP A 3 16.40 33.05 16.21
C TRP A 3 15.21 34.03 16.11
N LEU A 4 14.09 33.76 16.76
CA LEU A 4 12.94 34.66 16.79
C LEU A 4 13.02 35.73 17.91
N SER A 5 13.97 35.60 18.85
CA SER A 5 14.12 36.57 19.95
C SER A 5 14.85 37.84 19.53
N GLY A 6 15.78 37.76 18.57
CA GLY A 6 16.59 38.91 18.15
C GLY A 6 15.86 39.91 17.25
N SER A 7 14.86 39.48 16.48
CA SER A 7 14.11 40.36 15.59
C SER A 7 13.03 41.17 16.31
N VAL A 8 12.49 40.66 17.41
CA VAL A 8 11.47 41.37 18.21
C VAL A 8 12.10 42.50 19.03
N THR A 9 13.29 42.29 19.60
CA THR A 9 13.98 43.33 20.39
C THR A 9 14.50 44.50 19.56
N HIS A 10 14.76 44.30 18.27
CA HIS A 10 15.18 45.40 17.37
C HIS A 10 13.99 46.27 16.94
N TYR A 11 12.79 45.70 16.87
CA TYR A 11 11.57 46.45 16.58
C TYR A 11 11.25 47.41 17.72
N ASP A 12 11.29 46.94 18.97
CA ASP A 12 11.08 47.79 20.15
C ASP A 12 12.09 48.93 20.25
N LEU A 13 13.37 48.71 19.90
CA LEU A 13 14.40 49.73 20.03
C LEU A 13 14.33 50.85 18.98
N TRP A 14 13.78 50.58 17.80
CA TRP A 14 13.72 51.55 16.69
C TRP A 14 12.35 52.23 16.57
N TRP A 15 11.28 51.59 17.01
CA TRP A 15 9.91 52.09 16.86
C TRP A 15 9.30 52.67 18.15
N ALA A 16 9.93 52.47 19.31
CA ALA A 16 9.42 53.02 20.57
C ALA A 16 9.47 54.55 20.67
N ASP A 17 10.39 55.21 19.96
CA ASP A 17 10.57 56.68 19.99
C ASP A 17 9.88 57.41 18.82
N LEU A 18 9.08 56.72 18.00
CA LEU A 18 8.40 57.38 16.90
C LEU A 18 7.25 58.25 17.43
N PRO A 19 7.22 59.56 17.15
CA PRO A 19 6.15 60.43 17.62
C PRO A 19 4.81 59.92 17.06
N GLU A 20 3.83 59.74 17.93
CA GLU A 20 2.51 59.26 17.55
C GLU A 20 1.89 60.20 16.51
N LEU A 21 1.59 59.66 15.32
CA LEU A 21 0.95 60.42 14.24
C LEU A 21 -0.50 60.81 14.58
N PHE A 22 -1.13 60.10 15.50
CA PHE A 22 -2.47 60.34 16.02
C PHE A 22 -2.61 59.69 17.41
N ASP A 23 -3.47 60.27 18.25
CA ASP A 23 -3.77 59.78 19.60
C ASP A 23 -4.31 58.34 19.53
N GLY A 24 -3.67 57.41 20.24
CA GLY A 24 -4.00 55.97 20.20
C GLY A 24 -3.34 55.15 19.07
N GLY A 25 -2.43 55.75 18.29
CA GLY A 25 -1.68 55.04 17.24
C GLY A 25 -0.84 53.87 17.77
N GLY A 26 -0.28 54.00 18.97
CA GLY A 26 0.44 52.91 19.64
C GLY A 26 -0.43 51.69 19.92
N GLU A 27 -1.69 51.89 20.34
CA GLU A 27 -2.64 50.79 20.61
C GLU A 27 -3.02 50.03 19.35
N LEU A 28 -3.23 50.76 18.24
CA LEU A 28 -3.56 50.18 16.95
C LEU A 28 -2.37 49.38 16.37
N LEU A 29 -1.15 49.92 16.50
CA LEU A 29 0.07 49.24 16.08
C LEU A 29 0.32 47.97 16.91
N ASN A 30 0.14 48.04 18.23
CA ASN A 30 0.24 46.88 19.10
C ASN A 30 -0.83 45.81 18.76
N SER A 31 -2.06 46.23 18.47
CA SER A 31 -3.13 45.32 18.03
C SER A 31 -2.81 44.63 16.70
N SER A 32 -2.31 45.40 15.73
CA SER A 32 -1.86 44.88 14.43
C SER A 32 -0.67 43.92 14.57
N TYR A 33 0.30 44.26 15.42
CA TYR A 33 1.44 43.40 15.76
C TYR A 33 0.99 42.08 16.39
N ASN A 34 0.11 42.13 17.38
CA ASN A 34 -0.43 40.93 18.04
C ASN A 34 -1.22 40.05 17.06
N LEU A 35 -1.96 40.65 16.13
CA LEU A 35 -2.67 39.93 15.07
C LEU A 35 -1.69 39.27 14.10
N ALA A 36 -0.66 39.99 13.64
CA ALA A 36 0.37 39.44 12.77
C ALA A 36 1.15 38.31 13.46
N MET A 37 1.49 38.47 14.73
CA MET A 37 2.14 37.44 15.53
C MET A 37 1.23 36.21 15.72
N GLY A 38 -0.05 36.43 16.00
CA GLY A 38 -1.05 35.35 16.07
C GLY A 38 -1.18 34.58 14.75
N TYR A 39 -1.14 35.27 13.62
CA TYR A 39 -1.13 34.65 12.29
C TYR A 39 0.13 33.81 12.06
N ILE A 40 1.32 34.34 12.39
CA ILE A 40 2.60 33.62 12.26
C ILE A 40 2.60 32.36 13.13
N VAL A 41 2.16 32.47 14.39
CA VAL A 41 2.08 31.33 15.32
C VAL A 41 1.12 30.27 14.77
N SER A 42 -0.06 30.68 14.30
CA SER A 42 -1.05 29.76 13.72
C SER A 42 -0.52 29.07 12.46
N PHE A 43 0.21 29.80 11.61
CA PHE A 43 0.83 29.26 10.40
C PHE A 43 1.93 28.24 10.73
N VAL A 44 2.81 28.55 11.69
CA VAL A 44 3.84 27.61 12.15
C VAL A 44 3.20 26.36 12.76
N PHE A 45 2.16 26.52 13.56
CA PHE A 45 1.42 25.39 14.13
C PHE A 45 0.80 24.51 13.03
N TYR A 46 0.16 25.12 12.03
CA TYR A 46 -0.37 24.41 10.88
C TYR A 46 0.72 23.62 10.13
N LEU A 47 1.88 24.24 9.86
CA LEU A 47 2.99 23.56 9.20
C LEU A 47 3.53 22.37 10.01
N LEU A 48 3.69 22.53 11.32
CA LEU A 48 4.27 21.48 12.17
C LEU A 48 3.30 20.37 12.53
N VAL A 49 2.04 20.70 12.81
CA VAL A 49 1.06 19.72 13.29
C VAL A 49 0.34 19.04 12.15
N VAL A 50 0.02 19.78 11.10
CA VAL A 50 -0.75 19.25 9.96
C VAL A 50 0.21 18.80 8.87
N ARG A 51 0.98 19.72 8.27
CA ARG A 51 1.78 19.42 7.07
C ARG A 51 2.94 18.45 7.31
N TYR A 52 3.67 18.61 8.42
CA TYR A 52 4.77 17.69 8.72
C TYR A 52 4.27 16.28 9.01
N LYS A 53 3.12 16.13 9.68
CA LYS A 53 2.49 14.83 9.92
C LYS A 53 2.07 14.19 8.60
N GLU A 54 1.36 14.92 7.74
CA GLU A 54 0.97 14.47 6.40
C GLU A 54 2.17 14.04 5.55
N TYR A 55 3.24 14.85 5.53
CA TYR A 55 4.45 14.54 4.78
C TYR A 55 5.11 13.26 5.29
N ARG A 56 5.26 13.13 6.62
CA ARG A 56 5.88 11.95 7.22
C ARG A 56 5.06 10.70 6.93
N ASP A 57 3.75 10.75 7.15
CA ASP A 57 2.86 9.60 6.94
C ASP A 57 2.83 9.21 5.44
N SER A 58 2.80 10.19 4.53
CA SER A 58 2.93 9.96 3.08
C SER A 58 4.28 9.34 2.68
N ALA A 59 5.39 9.83 3.24
CA ALA A 59 6.72 9.27 2.99
C ALA A 59 6.82 7.82 3.49
N TYR A 60 6.21 7.47 4.62
CA TYR A 60 6.17 6.09 5.10
C TYR A 60 5.32 5.20 4.20
N VAL A 61 4.14 5.66 3.80
CA VAL A 61 3.27 4.90 2.87
C VAL A 61 4.00 4.63 1.55
N ASN A 62 4.64 5.63 0.97
CA ASN A 62 5.30 5.48 -0.32
C ASN A 62 6.59 4.65 -0.25
N ASN A 63 7.38 4.75 0.83
CA ASN A 63 8.66 4.04 0.92
C ASN A 63 8.55 2.62 1.51
N VAL A 64 7.52 2.34 2.32
CA VAL A 64 7.39 1.07 3.03
C VAL A 64 6.16 0.29 2.60
N THR A 65 4.99 0.93 2.62
CA THR A 65 3.71 0.27 2.33
C THR A 65 3.58 -0.09 0.86
N LEU A 66 3.86 0.85 -0.04
CA LEU A 66 3.66 0.68 -1.48
C LEU A 66 4.52 -0.46 -2.07
N PRO A 67 5.84 -0.57 -1.76
CA PRO A 67 6.63 -1.70 -2.23
C PRO A 67 6.17 -3.07 -1.71
N LEU A 68 5.54 -3.12 -0.53
CA LEU A 68 4.99 -4.36 0.01
C LEU A 68 3.71 -4.78 -0.72
N ILE A 69 2.83 -3.82 -1.04
CA ILE A 69 1.62 -4.07 -1.85
C ILE A 69 2.02 -4.50 -3.26
N GLU A 70 3.00 -3.84 -3.87
CA GLU A 70 3.52 -4.21 -5.19
C GLU A 70 4.03 -5.65 -5.23
N ARG A 71 4.75 -6.10 -4.19
CA ARG A 71 5.21 -7.50 -4.10
C ARG A 71 4.05 -8.50 -4.02
N ILE A 72 2.95 -8.13 -3.36
CA ILE A 72 1.73 -8.97 -3.31
C ILE A 72 1.11 -9.05 -4.71
N ILE A 73 1.00 -7.91 -5.39
CA ILE A 73 0.49 -7.83 -6.76
C ILE A 73 1.37 -8.63 -7.73
N ASP A 74 2.69 -8.50 -7.63
CA ASP A 74 3.65 -9.20 -8.47
C ASP A 74 3.58 -10.71 -8.28
N SER A 75 3.42 -11.18 -7.04
CA SER A 75 3.22 -12.60 -6.73
C SER A 75 1.97 -13.16 -7.41
N SER A 76 0.85 -12.43 -7.35
CA SER A 76 -0.38 -12.81 -8.04
C SER A 76 -0.22 -12.74 -9.57
N ASN A 77 0.45 -11.72 -10.09
CA ASN A 77 0.73 -11.60 -11.52
C ASN A 77 1.59 -12.76 -12.03
N LEU A 78 2.60 -13.21 -11.27
CA LEU A 78 3.42 -14.36 -11.65
C LEU A 78 2.60 -15.64 -11.78
N VAL A 79 1.67 -15.89 -10.85
CA VAL A 79 0.75 -17.04 -10.94
C VAL A 79 -0.13 -16.92 -12.18
N ASN A 80 -0.69 -15.73 -12.43
CA ASN A 80 -1.53 -15.50 -13.60
C ASN A 80 -0.74 -15.62 -14.92
N GLU A 81 0.47 -15.08 -15.02
CA GLU A 81 1.34 -15.20 -16.20
C GLU A 81 1.68 -16.67 -16.52
N CYS A 82 1.81 -17.53 -15.50
CA CYS A 82 2.04 -18.96 -15.70
C CYS A 82 0.77 -19.72 -16.12
N LEU A 83 -0.42 -19.21 -15.81
CA LEU A 83 -1.72 -19.83 -16.12
C LEU A 83 -2.33 -19.30 -17.43
N PHE A 84 -2.09 -18.03 -17.73
CA PHE A 84 -2.63 -17.28 -18.85
C PHE A 84 -1.46 -16.49 -19.42
N ASP A 85 -1.02 -16.82 -20.64
CA ASP A 85 0.10 -16.16 -21.33
C ASP A 85 -0.10 -14.64 -21.51
N ASN A 86 -0.01 -13.89 -20.40
CA ASN A 86 -0.19 -12.44 -20.20
C ASN A 86 -1.61 -11.85 -20.22
N GLU A 87 -2.69 -12.66 -20.35
CA GLU A 87 -4.06 -12.15 -20.25
C GLU A 87 -4.71 -12.47 -18.90
N SER A 88 -5.04 -11.43 -18.13
CA SER A 88 -5.86 -11.55 -16.91
C SER A 88 -7.29 -11.92 -17.30
N GLU A 89 -7.57 -13.20 -17.47
CA GLU A 89 -8.91 -13.69 -17.80
C GLU A 89 -9.80 -13.68 -16.56
N LYS A 90 -10.90 -12.91 -16.61
CA LYS A 90 -11.90 -12.85 -15.53
C LYS A 90 -12.99 -13.92 -15.66
N ASP A 91 -13.04 -14.63 -16.79
CA ASP A 91 -14.06 -15.63 -17.04
C ASP A 91 -13.75 -16.94 -16.30
N ILE A 92 -14.60 -17.25 -15.32
CA ILE A 92 -14.52 -18.45 -14.49
C ILE A 92 -14.55 -19.72 -15.36
N GLU A 93 -15.30 -19.73 -16.46
CA GLU A 93 -15.43 -20.92 -17.32
C GLU A 93 -14.16 -21.16 -18.15
N VAL A 94 -13.44 -20.10 -18.52
CA VAL A 94 -12.12 -20.22 -19.14
C VAL A 94 -11.10 -20.71 -18.11
N LEU A 95 -11.11 -20.15 -16.90
CA LEU A 95 -10.29 -20.60 -15.76
C LEU A 95 -10.50 -22.09 -15.48
N LYS A 96 -11.75 -22.55 -15.37
CA LYS A 96 -12.09 -23.97 -15.14
C LYS A 96 -11.52 -24.85 -16.23
N ARG A 97 -11.70 -24.48 -17.51
CA ARG A 97 -11.17 -25.27 -18.64
C ARG A 97 -9.64 -25.39 -18.61
N LYS A 98 -8.92 -24.30 -18.34
CA LYS A 98 -7.45 -24.32 -18.25
C LYS A 98 -6.96 -25.14 -17.06
N LEU A 99 -7.54 -24.93 -15.88
CA LEU A 99 -7.16 -25.65 -14.67
C LEU A 99 -7.54 -27.13 -14.70
N LYS A 100 -8.56 -27.50 -15.48
CA LYS A 100 -8.91 -28.90 -15.73
C LYS A 100 -7.83 -29.66 -16.50
N ALA A 101 -7.03 -28.98 -17.31
CA ALA A 101 -5.91 -29.57 -18.04
C ALA A 101 -4.63 -29.72 -17.20
N LEU A 102 -4.59 -29.09 -16.01
CA LEU A 102 -3.41 -29.02 -15.14
C LEU A 102 -3.60 -29.87 -13.89
N LYS A 103 -2.52 -30.51 -13.45
CA LYS A 103 -2.42 -31.19 -12.16
C LYS A 103 -1.40 -30.50 -11.28
N TYR A 104 -1.56 -30.67 -9.97
CA TYR A 104 -0.65 -30.10 -8.98
C TYR A 104 0.79 -30.63 -9.09
N THR A 105 0.94 -31.86 -9.58
CA THR A 105 2.25 -32.53 -9.80
C THR A 105 2.93 -32.14 -11.10
N ASP A 106 2.23 -31.43 -12.00
CA ASP A 106 2.81 -31.05 -13.28
C ASP A 106 3.87 -29.96 -13.07
N TYR A 107 4.92 -29.99 -13.88
CA TYR A 107 5.95 -28.96 -13.88
C TYR A 107 5.43 -27.68 -14.53
N ILE A 108 5.85 -26.53 -13.99
CA ILE A 108 5.43 -25.24 -14.53
C ILE A 108 6.22 -24.97 -15.82
N PRO A 109 5.54 -24.67 -16.94
CA PRO A 109 6.16 -24.59 -18.26
C PRO A 109 7.16 -23.43 -18.38
N LYS A 110 6.94 -22.29 -17.70
CA LYS A 110 7.86 -21.16 -17.71
C LYS A 110 7.52 -20.17 -16.59
N ILE A 111 8.52 -19.74 -15.82
CA ILE A 111 8.37 -18.55 -14.95
C ILE A 111 8.80 -17.34 -15.78
N ALA A 112 7.88 -16.41 -16.01
CA ALA A 112 7.99 -15.32 -16.99
C ALA A 112 9.20 -14.37 -16.81
N LYS A 113 9.96 -14.48 -15.72
CA LYS A 113 11.12 -13.62 -15.41
C LYS A 113 12.45 -14.36 -15.29
N THR A 114 12.47 -15.67 -15.54
CA THR A 114 13.70 -16.49 -15.51
C THR A 114 13.88 -17.25 -16.82
N PHE A 115 15.11 -17.26 -17.34
CA PHE A 115 15.47 -18.00 -18.56
C PHE A 115 15.39 -19.54 -18.42
N LEU A 116 15.14 -20.04 -17.21
CA LEU A 116 15.11 -21.47 -16.90
C LEU A 116 13.68 -21.99 -16.83
N TYR A 117 13.46 -23.15 -17.44
CA TYR A 117 12.32 -24.01 -17.08
C TYR A 117 12.40 -24.28 -15.58
N SER A 118 11.31 -23.99 -14.86
CA SER A 118 11.31 -24.23 -13.43
C SER A 118 11.26 -25.74 -13.19
N ALA A 119 12.20 -26.27 -12.41
CA ALA A 119 12.12 -27.65 -11.94
C ALA A 119 11.08 -27.81 -10.80
N THR A 120 10.16 -26.86 -10.65
CA THR A 120 9.15 -26.87 -9.59
C THR A 120 7.79 -27.29 -10.15
N THR A 121 7.07 -28.04 -9.33
CA THR A 121 5.69 -28.43 -9.55
C THR A 121 4.74 -27.31 -9.12
N TRP A 122 3.50 -27.36 -9.61
CA TRP A 122 2.45 -26.38 -9.27
C TRP A 122 2.16 -26.30 -7.77
N ASP A 123 2.15 -27.42 -7.04
CA ASP A 123 1.91 -27.40 -5.59
C ASP A 123 2.96 -26.58 -4.84
N VAL A 124 4.25 -26.85 -5.08
CA VAL A 124 5.36 -26.15 -4.44
C VAL A 124 5.34 -24.66 -4.77
N PHE A 125 5.11 -24.32 -6.04
CA PHE A 125 5.08 -22.94 -6.49
C PHE A 125 3.93 -22.14 -5.87
N LEU A 126 2.70 -22.67 -5.91
CA LEU A 126 1.53 -21.97 -5.35
C LEU A 126 1.66 -21.79 -3.84
N ILE A 127 2.24 -22.77 -3.14
CA ILE A 127 2.53 -22.66 -1.70
C ILE A 127 3.58 -21.58 -1.45
N GLN A 128 4.65 -21.52 -2.25
CA GLN A 128 5.69 -20.50 -2.12
C GLN A 128 5.12 -19.09 -2.34
N GLU A 129 4.35 -18.88 -3.40
CA GLU A 129 3.75 -17.58 -3.71
C GLU A 129 2.72 -17.16 -2.65
N LYS A 130 1.93 -18.11 -2.15
CA LYS A 130 1.07 -17.86 -0.99
C LYS A 130 1.89 -17.41 0.23
N GLN A 131 2.96 -18.11 0.58
CA GLN A 131 3.77 -17.75 1.75
C GLN A 131 4.39 -16.36 1.59
N ASN A 132 4.92 -16.05 0.40
CA ASN A 132 5.47 -14.74 0.07
C ASN A 132 4.41 -13.63 0.25
N SER A 133 3.22 -13.81 -0.32
CA SER A 133 2.13 -12.85 -0.19
C SER A 133 1.68 -12.69 1.27
N GLN A 134 1.41 -13.79 1.99
CA GLN A 134 0.97 -13.74 3.39
C GLN A 134 2.02 -13.10 4.31
N GLN A 135 3.31 -13.31 4.07
CA GLN A 135 4.37 -12.63 4.82
C GLN A 135 4.34 -11.11 4.58
N ASN A 136 4.11 -10.67 3.35
CA ASN A 136 4.00 -9.25 3.03
C ASN A 136 2.73 -8.62 3.64
N ILE A 137 1.60 -9.32 3.60
CA ILE A 137 0.35 -8.89 4.27
C ILE A 137 0.59 -8.73 5.78
N LYS A 138 1.21 -9.72 6.43
CA LYS A 138 1.57 -9.63 7.86
C LYS A 138 2.53 -8.48 8.16
N ARG A 139 3.45 -8.17 7.24
CA ARG A 139 4.34 -7.00 7.38
C ARG A 139 3.56 -5.69 7.26
N LEU A 140 2.60 -5.60 6.33
CA LEU A 140 1.72 -4.44 6.18
C LEU A 140 0.92 -4.17 7.46
N PHE A 141 0.34 -5.22 8.07
CA PHE A 141 -0.41 -5.07 9.33
C PHE A 141 0.42 -4.56 10.51
N LYS A 142 1.76 -4.68 10.49
CA LYS A 142 2.62 -4.04 11.51
C LYS A 142 2.59 -2.52 11.44
N PHE A 143 2.19 -1.96 10.29
CA PHE A 143 2.10 -0.54 10.03
C PHE A 143 0.65 -0.04 9.93
N VAL A 144 -0.30 -0.79 10.50
CA VAL A 144 -1.76 -0.51 10.41
C VAL A 144 -2.13 0.92 10.81
N SER A 145 -1.40 1.54 11.75
CA SER A 145 -1.62 2.94 12.19
C SER A 145 -1.37 3.99 11.08
N HIS A 146 -0.70 3.60 10.01
CA HIS A 146 -0.38 4.45 8.85
C HIS A 146 -1.15 4.02 7.59
N LEU A 147 -2.01 3.00 7.69
CA LEU A 147 -2.81 2.52 6.57
C LEU A 147 -4.19 3.17 6.57
N GLU A 148 -4.72 3.41 5.38
CA GLU A 148 -6.09 3.89 5.22
C GLU A 148 -7.09 2.77 5.55
N PRO A 149 -8.25 3.10 6.15
CA PRO A 149 -9.26 2.09 6.50
C PRO A 149 -9.68 1.21 5.31
N GLU A 150 -9.80 1.80 4.13
CA GLU A 150 -10.14 1.10 2.88
C GLU A 150 -9.08 0.04 2.52
N LEU A 151 -7.79 0.40 2.62
CA LEU A 151 -6.70 -0.54 2.37
C LEU A 151 -6.67 -1.65 3.43
N ILE A 152 -6.95 -1.34 4.69
CA ILE A 152 -7.04 -2.33 5.77
C ILE A 152 -8.15 -3.34 5.47
N ASP A 153 -9.32 -2.88 5.02
CA ASP A 153 -10.43 -3.76 4.63
C ASP A 153 -10.05 -4.69 3.47
N THR A 154 -9.48 -4.13 2.40
CA THR A 154 -9.02 -4.92 1.25
C THR A 154 -7.94 -5.94 1.64
N LEU A 155 -6.98 -5.57 2.47
CA LEU A 155 -5.94 -6.49 2.96
C LEU A 155 -6.50 -7.58 3.87
N THR A 156 -7.49 -7.27 4.69
CA THR A 156 -8.16 -8.24 5.57
C THR A 156 -8.94 -9.24 4.72
N ARG A 157 -9.71 -8.76 3.74
CA ARG A 157 -10.42 -9.61 2.76
C ARG A 157 -9.44 -10.50 1.99
N LEU A 158 -8.29 -9.96 1.60
CA LEU A 158 -7.24 -10.71 0.93
C LEU A 158 -6.66 -11.81 1.83
N GLU A 159 -6.35 -11.52 3.09
CA GLU A 159 -5.82 -12.50 4.05
C GLU A 159 -6.79 -13.67 4.25
N SER A 160 -8.09 -13.39 4.34
CA SER A 160 -9.15 -14.38 4.50
C SER A 160 -9.65 -15.01 3.20
N CYS A 161 -9.03 -14.68 2.06
CA CYS A 161 -9.50 -15.15 0.76
C CYS A 161 -9.46 -16.68 0.66
N ASN A 162 -10.51 -17.26 0.07
CA ASN A 162 -10.65 -18.72 -0.06
C ASN A 162 -9.46 -19.35 -0.82
N TYR A 163 -8.83 -18.62 -1.73
CA TYR A 163 -7.61 -19.06 -2.41
C TYR A 163 -6.52 -19.51 -1.44
N TYR A 164 -6.22 -18.70 -0.41
CA TYR A 164 -5.21 -19.06 0.56
C TYR A 164 -5.63 -20.23 1.45
N LEU A 165 -6.91 -20.34 1.76
CA LEU A 165 -7.47 -21.47 2.52
C LEU A 165 -7.33 -22.77 1.72
N SER A 166 -7.79 -22.80 0.47
CA SER A 166 -7.70 -23.95 -0.43
C SER A 166 -6.26 -24.46 -0.57
N LEU A 167 -5.29 -23.56 -0.72
CA LEU A 167 -3.88 -23.94 -0.81
C LEU A 167 -3.28 -24.52 0.50
N VAL A 168 -3.89 -24.32 1.67
CA VAL A 168 -3.47 -25.05 2.89
C VAL A 168 -3.72 -26.55 2.71
N PHE A 169 -4.85 -26.90 2.10
CA PHE A 169 -5.26 -28.29 1.93
C PHE A 169 -4.43 -28.99 0.86
N VAL A 170 -4.05 -28.28 -0.21
CA VAL A 170 -3.15 -28.81 -1.26
C VAL A 170 -1.85 -29.36 -0.69
N ASN A 171 -1.25 -28.68 0.30
CA ASN A 171 -0.02 -29.16 0.94
C ASN A 171 -0.23 -30.45 1.76
N ARG A 172 -1.47 -30.74 2.16
CA ARG A 172 -1.86 -31.91 2.96
C ARG A 172 -2.45 -33.04 2.12
N TYR A 173 -2.62 -32.83 0.81
CA TYR A 173 -3.14 -33.84 -0.10
C TYR A 173 -2.19 -35.02 -0.22
N THR A 174 -2.76 -36.22 -0.25
CA THR A 174 -2.04 -37.43 -0.64
C THR A 174 -1.65 -37.35 -2.11
N ASP A 175 -0.66 -38.14 -2.54
CA ASP A 175 -0.22 -38.14 -3.94
C ASP A 175 -1.37 -38.48 -4.92
N GLU A 176 -2.31 -39.34 -4.52
CA GLU A 176 -3.53 -39.61 -5.30
C GLU A 176 -4.45 -38.38 -5.44
N MET A 177 -4.54 -37.54 -4.42
CA MET A 177 -5.31 -36.30 -4.46
C MET A 177 -4.60 -35.22 -5.28
N LYS A 178 -3.25 -35.15 -5.21
CA LYS A 178 -2.45 -34.21 -6.02
C LYS A 178 -2.49 -34.53 -7.52
N ASN A 179 -2.78 -35.78 -7.88
CA ASN A 179 -3.00 -36.20 -9.26
C ASN A 179 -4.36 -35.76 -9.84
N ARG A 180 -5.24 -35.17 -9.02
CA ARG A 180 -6.50 -34.56 -9.48
C ARG A 180 -6.24 -33.22 -10.16
N THR A 181 -7.19 -32.81 -10.98
CA THR A 181 -7.14 -31.54 -11.70
C THR A 181 -7.26 -30.36 -10.73
N MET A 182 -6.75 -29.20 -11.13
CA MET A 182 -6.81 -27.98 -10.32
C MET A 182 -8.12 -27.19 -10.49
N GLU A 183 -9.13 -27.78 -11.13
CA GLU A 183 -10.41 -27.13 -11.49
C GLU A 183 -11.12 -26.48 -10.30
N GLU A 184 -11.00 -27.09 -9.11
CA GLU A 184 -11.57 -26.59 -7.85
C GLU A 184 -11.04 -25.22 -7.43
N LEU A 185 -9.86 -24.82 -7.90
CA LEU A 185 -9.27 -23.52 -7.56
C LEU A 185 -9.81 -22.37 -8.40
N ALA A 186 -10.52 -22.63 -9.51
CA ALA A 186 -10.93 -21.61 -10.47
C ALA A 186 -11.67 -20.43 -9.81
N GLU A 187 -12.68 -20.73 -8.99
CA GLU A 187 -13.50 -19.73 -8.32
C GLU A 187 -12.69 -18.95 -7.27
N SER A 188 -11.81 -19.66 -6.55
CA SER A 188 -10.94 -19.05 -5.55
C SER A 188 -9.90 -18.12 -6.16
N ILE A 189 -9.33 -18.49 -7.31
CA ILE A 189 -8.37 -17.66 -8.07
C ILE A 189 -9.08 -16.43 -8.66
N ALA A 190 -10.29 -16.59 -9.18
CA ALA A 190 -11.08 -15.46 -9.69
C ALA A 190 -11.34 -14.41 -8.59
N GLN A 191 -11.80 -14.85 -7.41
CA GLN A 191 -12.01 -13.97 -6.25
C GLN A 191 -10.70 -13.32 -5.78
N HIS A 192 -9.60 -14.08 -5.76
CA HIS A 192 -8.30 -13.53 -5.41
C HIS A 192 -7.86 -12.44 -6.39
N ASN A 193 -8.00 -12.67 -7.70
CA ASN A 193 -7.66 -11.73 -8.76
C ASN A 193 -8.51 -10.46 -8.72
N GLU A 194 -9.77 -10.55 -8.29
CA GLU A 194 -10.64 -9.40 -8.06
C GLU A 194 -10.09 -8.50 -6.95
N ILE A 195 -9.76 -9.07 -5.79
CA ILE A 195 -9.18 -8.32 -4.66
C ILE A 195 -7.81 -7.72 -5.03
N ILE A 196 -6.99 -8.46 -5.77
CA ILE A 196 -5.71 -7.94 -6.30
C ILE A 196 -5.97 -6.79 -7.30
N GLY A 197 -7.06 -6.84 -8.06
CA GLY A 197 -7.52 -5.75 -8.92
C GLY A 197 -7.81 -4.48 -8.13
N GLU A 198 -8.49 -4.59 -6.99
CA GLU A 198 -8.73 -3.45 -6.07
C GLU A 198 -7.40 -2.85 -5.56
N LEU A 199 -6.45 -3.70 -5.15
CA LEU A 199 -5.12 -3.24 -4.72
C LEU A 199 -4.34 -2.55 -5.84
N LYS A 200 -4.46 -3.00 -7.10
CA LYS A 200 -3.85 -2.33 -8.26
C LYS A 200 -4.41 -0.92 -8.45
N VAL A 201 -5.72 -0.73 -8.31
CA VAL A 201 -6.35 0.60 -8.38
C VAL A 201 -5.78 1.51 -7.30
N PHE A 202 -5.64 1.01 -6.07
CA PHE A 202 -5.04 1.76 -4.96
C PHE A 202 -3.61 2.21 -5.27
N VAL A 203 -2.76 1.29 -5.74
CA VAL A 203 -1.36 1.61 -6.10
C VAL A 203 -1.30 2.64 -7.24
N ASN A 204 -2.15 2.49 -8.25
CA ASN A 204 -2.19 3.41 -9.39
C ASN A 204 -2.63 4.82 -8.99
N ALA A 205 -3.61 4.94 -8.09
CA ALA A 205 -4.06 6.22 -7.56
C ALA A 205 -2.94 6.97 -6.82
N ARG A 206 -2.03 6.24 -6.15
CA ARG A 206 -0.88 6.82 -5.42
C ARG A 206 0.32 7.16 -6.29
N LYS A 207 0.43 6.53 -7.46
CA LYS A 207 1.49 6.79 -8.45
C LYS A 207 1.12 7.89 -9.45
N ALA A 208 -0.16 8.26 -9.54
CA ALA A 208 -0.59 9.38 -10.35
C ALA A 208 0.03 10.69 -9.80
N PRO A 209 0.70 11.49 -10.65
CA PRO A 209 1.41 12.70 -10.24
C PRO A 209 0.49 13.82 -9.73
#